data_AF-A0A5C9EG05-F1
#
_entry.id   AF-A0A5C9EG05-F1
#
_cell.length_a   1.000
_cell.length_b   1.000
_cell.length_c   1.000
_cell.angle_alpha   90.00
_cell.angle_beta   90.00
_cell.angle_gamma   90.00
#
_symmetry.space_group_name_H-M   'P 1'
#
loop_
_entity.id
_entity.type
_entity.pdbx_description
1 polymer ?
#
loop_
_entity_poly.entity_id
_entity_poly.type
_entity_poly.pdbx_seq_one_letter_code
_entity_poly.pdbx_strand_id
1 'polypeptide(L)'
;MTGRYCYMGVYLKDHAPCGIYCPACPGKDAFDCKGCRELEGKIRNFPVCKTYDCVISKGYKFCYECEEFPCEKLQPIVNFEIFRPHNSKVYNLVMIKKHGLVKWSEMVKEKSNLYYNAKKVRYGGDPLTLEEKDPDMYKKKEEKEKI
;
A
#
# COMPACT_ATOMS: atom_id res chain seq x y z
N MET A 1 -27.71 15.93 6.29
CA MET A 1 -26.24 15.89 6.16
C MET A 1 -25.67 14.61 6.78
N THR A 2 -26.21 13.44 6.44
CA THR A 2 -26.19 12.28 7.34
C THR A 2 -25.68 11.04 6.59
N GLY A 3 -24.65 10.37 7.12
CA GLY A 3 -24.09 9.13 6.57
C GLY A 3 -22.67 9.30 6.01
N ARG A 4 -22.53 9.81 4.78
CA ARG A 4 -21.28 9.75 3.99
C ARG A 4 -20.07 10.45 4.65
N TYR A 5 -20.29 11.58 5.32
CA TYR A 5 -19.22 12.31 6.02
C TYR A 5 -18.73 11.60 7.28
N CYS A 6 -19.60 10.86 7.97
CA CYS A 6 -19.23 10.08 9.15
C CYS A 6 -18.30 8.92 8.78
N TYR A 7 -18.61 8.20 7.69
CA TYR A 7 -17.75 7.13 7.15
C TYR A 7 -16.38 7.63 6.67
N MET A 8 -16.31 8.85 6.13
CA MET A 8 -15.04 9.42 5.68
C MET A 8 -14.04 9.53 6.83
N GLY A 9 -14.48 9.99 8.01
CA GLY A 9 -13.62 10.08 9.20
C GLY A 9 -13.19 8.71 9.72
N VAL A 10 -14.12 7.74 9.72
CA VAL A 10 -13.84 6.36 10.16
C VAL A 10 -12.80 5.68 9.27
N TYR A 11 -12.87 5.86 7.95
CA TYR A 11 -11.91 5.25 7.04
C TYR A 11 -10.59 6.03 6.95
N LEU A 12 -10.60 7.35 7.12
CA LEU A 12 -9.39 8.17 6.93
C LEU A 12 -8.25 7.75 7.86
N LYS A 13 -8.55 7.38 9.12
CA LYS A 13 -7.54 6.92 10.09
C LYS A 13 -6.80 5.66 9.64
N ASP A 14 -7.45 4.79 8.85
CA ASP A 14 -6.88 3.53 8.39
C ASP A 14 -5.91 3.71 7.21
N HIS A 15 -5.94 4.87 6.54
CA HIS A 15 -5.09 5.16 5.40
C HIS A 15 -4.09 6.26 5.74
N ALA A 16 -2.81 5.91 5.79
CA ALA A 16 -1.73 6.87 5.98
C ALA A 16 -1.74 7.92 4.85
N PRO A 17 -1.26 9.15 5.09
CA PRO A 17 -1.22 10.18 4.06
C PRO A 17 -0.41 9.77 2.81
N CYS A 18 0.59 8.88 2.98
CA CYS A 18 1.38 8.31 1.90
C CYS A 18 0.75 7.09 1.20
N GLY A 19 -0.48 6.71 1.55
CA GLY A 19 -1.22 5.60 0.92
C GLY A 19 -1.09 4.25 1.59
N ILE A 20 -0.27 4.08 2.63
CA ILE A 20 -0.21 2.80 3.36
C ILE A 20 -1.56 2.53 4.02
N TYR A 21 -2.12 1.35 3.76
CA TYR A 21 -3.28 0.84 4.50
C TYR A 21 -2.81 0.25 5.83
N CYS A 22 -2.96 1.02 6.91
CA CYS A 22 -2.42 0.71 8.23
C CYS A 22 -2.94 -0.62 8.82
N PRO A 23 -4.21 -1.03 8.63
CA PRO A 23 -4.69 -2.31 9.15
C PRO A 23 -3.98 -3.54 8.57
N ALA A 24 -3.36 -3.45 7.38
CA ALA A 24 -2.58 -4.55 6.80
C ALA A 24 -1.06 -4.39 7.01
N CYS A 25 -0.63 -3.43 7.84
CA CYS A 25 0.77 -3.23 8.17
C CYS A 25 1.21 -4.18 9.30
N PRO A 26 2.35 -4.89 9.19
CA PRO A 26 2.85 -5.76 10.26
C PRO A 26 3.05 -5.05 11.61
N GLY A 27 3.29 -3.74 11.59
CA GLY A 27 3.42 -2.95 12.82
C GLY A 27 2.15 -2.89 13.66
N LYS A 28 0.97 -3.12 13.04
CA LYS A 28 -0.31 -3.17 13.77
C LYS A 28 -0.29 -4.29 14.81
N ASP A 29 0.17 -5.47 14.42
CA ASP A 29 0.20 -6.65 15.30
C ASP A 29 1.49 -6.71 16.12
N ALA A 30 2.63 -6.35 15.51
CA ALA A 30 3.94 -6.49 16.14
C ALA A 30 4.16 -5.58 17.36
N PHE A 31 3.50 -4.42 17.41
CA PHE A 31 3.67 -3.45 18.50
C PHE A 31 2.45 -2.55 18.74
N ASP A 32 1.24 -3.05 18.42
CA ASP A 32 -0.03 -2.33 18.60
C ASP A 32 -0.02 -0.91 17.98
N CYS A 33 0.54 -0.79 16.78
CA CYS A 33 0.61 0.49 16.09
C CYS A 33 -0.77 1.09 15.87
N LYS A 34 -0.97 2.35 16.27
CA LYS A 34 -2.24 3.06 16.08
C LYS A 34 -2.40 3.73 14.72
N GLY A 35 -1.36 3.66 13.89
CA GLY A 35 -1.37 4.20 12.54
C GLY A 35 -0.81 5.62 12.45
N CYS A 36 -0.40 5.99 11.25
CA CYS A 36 0.41 7.19 11.02
C CYS A 36 -0.32 8.50 11.37
N ARG A 37 -1.65 8.54 11.20
CA ARG A 37 -2.43 9.74 11.52
C ARG A 37 -2.60 9.95 13.03
N GLU A 38 -2.88 8.88 13.76
CA GLU A 38 -3.04 8.94 15.23
C GLU A 38 -1.69 9.20 15.92
N LEU A 39 -0.60 8.66 15.38
CA LEU A 39 0.75 8.84 15.91
C LEU A 39 1.49 10.05 15.33
N GLU A 40 0.82 10.91 14.56
CA GLU A 40 1.43 12.11 13.95
C GLU A 40 2.74 11.82 13.19
N GLY A 41 2.78 10.70 12.48
CA GLY A 41 3.96 10.25 11.73
C GLY A 41 5.11 9.72 12.60
N LYS A 42 4.97 9.69 13.92
CA LYS A 42 5.97 9.21 14.90
C LYS A 42 5.71 7.76 15.28
N ILE A 43 6.16 6.83 14.44
CA ILE A 43 6.00 5.39 14.70
C ILE A 43 7.07 4.92 15.68
N ARG A 44 6.68 4.31 16.81
CA ARG A 44 7.60 3.88 17.88
C ARG A 44 8.54 5.02 18.32
N ASN A 45 9.84 4.74 18.43
CA ASN A 45 10.87 5.69 18.82
C ASN A 45 11.59 6.29 17.58
N PHE A 46 11.00 6.17 16.39
CA PHE A 46 11.55 6.80 15.19
C PHE A 46 11.25 8.30 15.16
N PRO A 47 12.07 9.10 14.45
CA PRO A 47 11.72 10.48 14.14
C PRO A 47 10.42 10.55 13.33
N VAL A 48 9.80 11.73 13.30
CA VAL A 48 8.62 11.99 12.46
C VAL A 48 8.94 11.63 11.01
N CYS A 49 8.06 10.85 10.39
CA CYS A 49 8.21 10.44 9.00
C CYS A 49 8.22 11.67 8.07
N LYS A 50 9.29 11.85 7.29
CA LYS A 50 9.44 12.96 6.33
C LYS A 50 8.30 13.04 5.30
N THR A 51 7.70 11.91 4.91
CA THR A 51 6.57 11.89 3.98
C THR A 51 5.28 12.36 4.67
N TYR A 52 5.09 12.02 5.94
CA TYR A 52 3.95 12.50 6.73
C TYR A 52 4.03 14.02 6.89
N ASP A 53 5.18 14.52 7.37
CA ASP A 53 5.43 15.96 7.57
C ASP A 53 5.25 16.79 6.28
N CYS A 54 5.72 16.27 5.14
CA CYS A 54 5.51 16.90 3.84
C CYS A 54 4.02 17.04 3.47
N VAL A 55 3.19 16.03 3.77
CA VAL A 55 1.75 16.08 3.45
C VAL A 55 1.02 17.06 4.37
N ILE A 56 1.31 17.00 5.67
CA ILE A 56 0.65 17.87 6.66
C ILE A 56 1.05 19.34 6.47
N SER A 57 2.34 19.64 6.23
CA SER A 57 2.80 21.01 6.02
C SER A 57 2.21 21.66 4.76
N LYS A 58 1.86 20.87 3.73
CA LYS A 58 1.15 21.35 2.53
C LYS A 58 -0.38 21.40 2.70
N GLY A 59 -0.92 21.02 3.87
CA GLY A 59 -2.36 21.01 4.14
C GLY A 59 -3.14 19.91 3.40
N TYR A 60 -2.44 18.90 2.88
CA TYR A 60 -3.07 17.80 2.14
C TYR A 60 -3.51 16.67 3.09
N LYS A 61 -4.54 15.93 2.69
CA LYS A 61 -4.95 14.68 3.33
C LYS A 61 -4.15 13.50 2.81
N PHE A 62 -3.80 13.50 1.53
CA PHE A 62 -3.09 12.44 0.84
C PHE A 62 -2.03 12.99 -0.12
N CYS A 63 -0.94 12.26 -0.30
CA CYS A 63 0.12 12.67 -1.22
C CYS A 63 -0.36 12.91 -2.66
N TYR A 64 -1.43 12.25 -3.14
CA TYR A 64 -1.89 12.41 -4.53
C TYR A 64 -2.44 13.81 -4.85
N GLU A 65 -2.68 14.63 -3.83
CA GLU A 65 -3.15 16.02 -3.95
C GLU A 65 -1.99 16.97 -4.30
N CYS A 66 -0.74 16.53 -4.14
CA CYS A 66 0.44 17.30 -4.52
C CYS A 66 0.65 17.26 -6.04
N GLU A 67 0.99 18.41 -6.64
CA GLU A 67 1.29 18.51 -8.08
C GLU A 67 2.50 17.67 -8.50
N GLU A 68 3.45 17.47 -7.59
CA GLU A 68 4.65 16.64 -7.79
C GLU A 68 4.37 15.13 -7.65
N PHE A 69 3.12 14.72 -7.42
CA PHE A 69 2.79 13.31 -7.27
C PHE A 69 2.80 12.55 -8.61
N PRO A 70 3.46 11.38 -8.70
CA PRO A 70 4.27 10.73 -7.68
C PRO A 70 5.70 11.31 -7.60
N CYS A 71 6.26 11.40 -6.39
CA CYS A 71 7.63 11.88 -6.17
C CYS A 71 8.53 10.82 -5.50
N GLU A 72 9.83 11.10 -5.41
CA GLU A 72 10.86 10.20 -4.88
C GLU A 72 10.58 9.69 -3.45
N LYS A 73 9.84 10.46 -2.63
CA LYS A 73 9.45 10.04 -1.26
C LYS A 73 8.54 8.80 -1.24
N LEU A 74 7.96 8.43 -2.38
CA LEU A 74 7.08 7.28 -2.56
C LEU A 74 7.73 6.14 -3.35
N GLN A 75 9.02 6.24 -3.67
CA GLN A 75 9.72 5.22 -4.44
C GLN A 75 9.64 3.84 -3.75
N PRO A 76 9.32 2.77 -4.50
CA PRO A 76 9.38 1.42 -3.97
C PRO A 76 10.83 0.98 -3.72
N ILE A 77 11.05 0.18 -2.70
CA ILE A 77 12.38 -0.27 -2.29
C ILE A 77 12.35 -1.79 -2.17
N VAL A 78 13.20 -2.46 -2.95
CA VAL A 78 13.29 -3.92 -2.96
C VAL A 78 13.93 -4.41 -1.67
N ASN A 79 15.08 -3.88 -1.24
CA ASN A 79 15.79 -4.38 -0.05
C ASN A 79 15.28 -3.82 1.30
N PHE A 80 14.03 -3.36 1.33
CA PHE A 80 13.35 -2.91 2.56
C PHE A 80 12.06 -3.70 2.78
N GLU A 81 12.09 -4.98 2.41
CA GLU A 81 10.95 -5.91 2.40
C GLU A 81 10.32 -6.10 3.77
N ILE A 82 11.05 -5.88 4.86
CA ILE A 82 10.49 -5.92 6.22
C ILE A 82 9.30 -4.93 6.35
N PHE A 83 9.25 -3.90 5.50
CA PHE A 83 8.10 -3.01 5.34
C PHE A 83 7.46 -3.14 3.94
N ARG A 84 7.10 -4.36 3.52
CA ARG A 84 6.25 -4.63 2.33
C ARG A 84 5.13 -3.59 2.07
N PRO A 85 4.40 -3.03 3.08
CA PRO A 85 3.43 -1.96 2.83
C PRO A 85 3.98 -0.71 2.11
N HIS A 86 5.28 -0.44 2.17
CA HIS A 86 5.88 0.72 1.49
C HIS A 86 5.81 0.63 -0.03
N ASN A 87 5.75 -0.57 -0.59
CA ASN A 87 5.69 -0.78 -2.03
C ASN A 87 4.27 -0.64 -2.60
N SER A 88 3.23 -0.59 -1.75
CA SER A 88 1.83 -0.39 -2.19
C SER A 88 1.36 1.07 -2.10
N LYS A 89 2.18 1.99 -1.60
CA LYS A 89 1.87 3.43 -1.42
C LYS A 89 1.22 4.08 -2.65
N VAL A 90 1.93 4.06 -3.79
CA VAL A 90 1.48 4.72 -5.02
C VAL A 90 0.20 4.06 -5.55
N TYR A 91 0.14 2.73 -5.56
CA TYR A 91 -1.04 2.00 -5.99
C TYR A 91 -2.28 2.39 -5.18
N ASN A 92 -2.17 2.37 -3.84
CA ASN A 92 -3.27 2.75 -2.96
C ASN A 92 -3.70 4.21 -3.16
N LEU A 93 -2.75 5.14 -3.29
CA LEU A 93 -3.05 6.55 -3.54
C LEU A 93 -3.83 6.75 -4.86
N VAL A 94 -3.41 6.08 -5.94
CA VAL A 94 -4.12 6.13 -7.22
C VAL A 94 -5.51 5.52 -7.11
N MET A 95 -5.67 4.43 -6.36
CA MET A 95 -6.97 3.81 -6.15
C MET A 95 -7.91 4.68 -5.30
N ILE A 96 -7.40 5.36 -4.27
CA ILE A 96 -8.16 6.36 -3.50
C ILE A 96 -8.58 7.52 -4.42
N LYS A 97 -7.67 8.05 -5.24
CA LYS A 97 -7.98 9.12 -6.20
C LYS A 97 -9.05 8.70 -7.21
N LYS A 98 -8.98 7.46 -7.71
CA LYS A 98 -9.90 6.91 -8.72
C LYS A 98 -11.28 6.60 -8.17
N HIS A 99 -11.36 5.98 -6.99
CA HIS A 99 -12.62 5.44 -6.45
C HIS A 99 -13.21 6.25 -5.30
N GLY A 100 -12.43 7.18 -4.75
CA GLY A 100 -12.72 7.81 -3.46
C GLY A 100 -12.35 6.89 -2.28
N LEU A 101 -12.16 7.50 -1.11
CA LEU A 101 -11.71 6.83 0.10
C LEU A 101 -12.66 5.71 0.55
N VAL A 102 -13.97 5.97 0.51
CA VAL A 102 -14.99 5.01 1.00
C VAL A 102 -14.95 3.72 0.18
N LYS A 103 -15.11 3.83 -1.14
CA LYS A 103 -15.14 2.67 -2.04
C LYS A 103 -13.80 1.93 -2.04
N TRP A 104 -12.68 2.64 -1.95
CA TRP A 104 -11.38 1.97 -1.81
C TRP A 104 -11.29 1.18 -0.50
N SER A 105 -11.79 1.72 0.60
CA SER A 105 -11.75 1.07 1.92
C SER A 105 -12.56 -0.22 1.98
N GLU A 106 -13.61 -0.34 1.16
CA GLU A 106 -14.39 -1.58 1.01
C GLU A 106 -13.59 -2.70 0.32
N MET A 107 -12.62 -2.38 -0.52
CA MET A 107 -11.86 -3.35 -1.33
C MET A 107 -10.41 -3.57 -0.87
N VAL A 108 -9.80 -2.58 -0.20
CA VAL A 108 -8.36 -2.54 0.10
C VAL A 108 -7.88 -3.72 0.93
N LYS A 109 -8.74 -4.28 1.80
CA LYS A 109 -8.40 -5.46 2.61
C LYS A 109 -8.10 -6.67 1.72
N GLU A 110 -8.98 -6.95 0.75
CA GLU A 110 -8.78 -8.02 -0.23
C GLU A 110 -7.55 -7.75 -1.10
N LYS A 111 -7.40 -6.52 -1.62
CA LYS A 111 -6.24 -6.17 -2.47
C LYS A 111 -4.92 -6.26 -1.72
N SER A 112 -4.91 -5.91 -0.44
CA SER A 112 -3.75 -6.10 0.44
C SER A 112 -3.46 -7.58 0.64
N ASN A 113 -4.48 -8.40 0.91
CA ASN A 113 -4.30 -9.86 1.03
C ASN A 113 -3.68 -10.48 -0.24
N LEU A 114 -4.19 -10.10 -1.41
CA LEU A 114 -3.61 -10.53 -2.69
C LEU A 114 -2.15 -10.05 -2.82
N TYR A 115 -1.86 -8.79 -2.49
CA TYR A 115 -0.50 -8.27 -2.54
C TYR A 115 0.49 -9.05 -1.65
N TYR A 116 0.07 -9.46 -0.44
CA TYR A 116 0.95 -10.13 0.51
C TYR A 116 1.09 -11.65 0.29
N ASN A 117 0.02 -12.30 -0.17
CA ASN A 117 -0.09 -13.76 -0.12
C ASN A 117 -0.30 -14.41 -1.50
N ALA A 118 -0.80 -13.66 -2.48
CA ALA A 118 -1.07 -14.21 -3.79
C ALA A 118 0.18 -14.24 -4.68
N LYS A 119 0.12 -15.06 -5.72
CA LYS A 119 1.14 -15.10 -6.77
C LYS A 119 0.44 -14.83 -8.11
N LYS A 120 1.18 -14.27 -9.07
CA LYS A 120 0.68 -14.22 -10.46
C LYS A 120 0.55 -15.63 -10.98
N VAL A 121 -0.46 -15.90 -11.81
CA VAL A 121 -0.59 -17.19 -12.51
C VAL A 121 0.72 -17.46 -13.25
N ARG A 122 1.06 -16.75 -14.32
CA ARG A 122 2.28 -17.06 -15.09
C ARG A 122 3.17 -15.84 -15.31
N TYR A 123 2.61 -14.77 -15.89
CA TYR A 123 3.35 -13.62 -16.38
C TYR A 123 2.91 -12.30 -15.75
N GLY A 124 3.68 -11.23 -16.02
CA GLY A 124 3.24 -9.88 -15.70
C GLY A 124 1.94 -9.54 -16.43
N GLY A 125 0.94 -9.06 -15.68
CA GLY A 125 -0.39 -8.73 -16.21
C GLY A 125 -1.46 -9.76 -15.81
N ASP A 126 -1.07 -11.00 -15.52
CA ASP A 126 -2.00 -12.03 -15.07
C ASP A 126 -2.62 -11.69 -13.70
N PRO A 127 -3.84 -12.19 -13.41
CA PRO A 127 -4.43 -12.08 -12.10
C PRO A 127 -3.54 -12.63 -10.99
N LEU A 128 -3.66 -12.03 -9.82
CA LEU A 128 -3.14 -12.59 -8.57
C LEU A 128 -4.11 -13.66 -8.08
N THR A 129 -3.61 -14.86 -7.83
CA THR A 129 -4.38 -15.97 -7.25
C THR A 129 -3.73 -16.43 -5.95
N LEU A 130 -4.58 -16.83 -4.99
CA LEU A 130 -4.14 -17.47 -3.74
C LEU A 130 -3.88 -18.97 -3.93
N GLU A 131 -4.09 -19.48 -5.14
CA GLU A 131 -3.85 -20.88 -5.50
C GLU A 131 -2.35 -21.19 -5.43
N GLU A 132 -2.03 -22.43 -5.08
CA GLU A 132 -0.65 -22.90 -5.10
C GLU A 132 -0.14 -22.91 -6.55
N LYS A 133 1.07 -22.38 -6.75
CA LYS A 133 1.71 -22.43 -8.07
C LYS A 133 2.08 -23.87 -8.38
N ASP A 134 1.77 -24.29 -9.60
CA ASP A 134 2.43 -25.43 -10.21
C ASP A 134 3.96 -25.19 -10.18
N PRO A 135 4.75 -26.02 -9.46
CA PRO A 135 6.19 -25.85 -9.36
C PRO A 135 6.90 -25.97 -10.72
N ASP A 136 6.28 -26.61 -11.72
CA ASP A 136 6.83 -26.79 -13.07
C ASP A 136 6.58 -25.59 -14.01
N MET A 137 5.84 -24.58 -13.55
CA MET A 137 5.36 -23.47 -14.37
C MET A 137 6.45 -22.54 -14.92
N TYR A 138 7.61 -22.49 -14.27
CA TYR A 138 8.79 -21.74 -14.72
C TYR A 138 9.93 -22.67 -15.16
N LYS A 139 9.64 -23.87 -15.67
CA LYS A 139 10.67 -24.66 -16.38
C LYS A 139 11.31 -23.76 -17.43
N LYS A 140 12.59 -23.43 -17.21
CA LYS A 140 13.40 -22.67 -18.17
C LYS A 140 13.26 -23.39 -19.50
N LYS A 141 13.02 -22.63 -20.56
CA LYS A 141 13.07 -23.16 -21.92
C LYS A 141 14.43 -23.84 -22.06
N GLU A 142 14.44 -25.16 -22.26
CA GLU A 142 15.68 -25.91 -22.45
C GLU A 142 16.49 -25.17 -23.51
N GLU A 143 17.75 -24.85 -23.16
CA GLU A 143 18.68 -24.24 -24.09
C GLU A 143 18.82 -25.24 -25.24
N LYS A 144 18.11 -25.00 -26.34
CA LYS A 144 18.32 -25.76 -27.56
C LYS A 144 19.80 -25.64 -27.87
N GLU A 145 20.50 -26.77 -27.78
CA GLU A 145 21.91 -26.90 -28.10
C GLU A 145 22.17 -26.14 -29.40
N LYS A 146 23.06 -25.14 -29.31
CA LYS A 146 23.56 -24.43 -30.48
C LYS A 146 24.35 -25.46 -31.29
N ILE A 147 23.73 -26.02 -32.33
CA ILE A 147 24.41 -26.70 -33.43
C ILE A 147 25.06 -25.63 -34.31
#